data_AF-A0A9D0TFP1-F1
#
_entry.id   AF-A0A9D0TFP1-F1
#
_cell.length_a   1.000
_cell.length_b   1.000
_cell.length_c   1.000
_cell.angle_alpha   90.00
_cell.angle_beta   90.00
_cell.angle_gamma   90.00
#
_symmetry.space_group_name_H-M   'P 1'
#
loop_
_entity.id
_entity.type
_entity.pdbx_description
1 polymer ?
#
loop_
_entity_poly.entity_id
_entity_poly.type
_entity_poly.pdbx_seq_one_letter_code
_entity_poly.pdbx_strand_id
1 'polypeptide(L)'
;MLGRPKTAEQYVDLVEQALFEIEDLRAAAEYDMDSMGAATEFLQDLERDVRKLRASMADGSYRFGKENLPFFNIIRHQDERILPFRQLLLKINETHIEGLDVDDDA
;
A
#
# COMPACT_ATOMS: atom_id res chain seq x y z
N MET A 1 1.30 14.29 9.48
CA MET A 1 1.99 13.15 8.85
C MET A 1 1.38 11.87 9.40
N LEU A 2 1.18 10.85 8.58
CA LEU A 2 0.74 9.53 9.05
C LEU A 2 1.88 8.92 9.89
N GLY A 3 1.60 8.51 11.12
CA GLY A 3 2.57 7.77 11.95
C GLY A 3 2.78 6.35 11.43
N ARG A 4 3.89 5.70 11.81
CA ARG A 4 4.04 4.25 11.60
C ARG A 4 3.10 3.50 12.56
N PRO A 5 2.49 2.38 12.14
CA PRO A 5 1.71 1.52 13.03
C PRO A 5 2.51 1.06 14.25
N LYS A 6 1.86 1.07 15.42
CA LYS A 6 2.42 0.58 16.69
C LYS A 6 2.15 -0.90 16.93
N THR A 7 1.10 -1.45 16.30
CA THR A 7 0.71 -2.86 16.46
C THR A 7 0.55 -3.56 15.12
N ALA A 8 0.54 -4.90 15.14
CA ALA A 8 0.31 -5.71 13.94
C ALA A 8 -1.08 -5.44 13.34
N GLU A 9 -2.09 -5.28 14.19
CA GLU A 9 -3.47 -4.95 13.80
C GLU A 9 -3.51 -3.61 13.08
N GLN A 10 -2.89 -2.57 13.64
CA GLN A 10 -2.82 -1.26 12.98
C GLN A 10 -2.11 -1.32 11.62
N TYR A 11 -1.13 -2.21 11.48
CA TYR A 11 -0.44 -2.40 10.21
C TYR A 11 -1.31 -3.15 9.18
N VAL A 12 -2.07 -4.15 9.63
CA VAL A 12 -3.09 -4.81 8.81
C VAL A 12 -4.15 -3.82 8.35
N ASP A 13 -4.68 -3.00 9.26
CA ASP A 13 -5.68 -1.97 8.96
C ASP A 13 -5.17 -0.98 7.91
N LEU A 14 -3.90 -0.57 8.00
CA LEU A 14 -3.28 0.31 7.02
C LEU A 14 -3.20 -0.33 5.62
N VAL A 15 -2.88 -1.62 5.55
CA VAL A 15 -2.87 -2.38 4.29
C VAL A 15 -4.28 -2.55 3.72
N GLU A 16 -5.28 -2.78 4.57
CA GLU A 16 -6.69 -2.87 4.14
C GLU A 16 -7.21 -1.52 3.62
N GLN A 17 -6.85 -0.42 4.29
CA GLN A 17 -7.16 0.92 3.78
C GLN A 17 -6.50 1.17 2.42
N ALA A 18 -5.23 0.81 2.23
CA ALA A 18 -4.58 0.95 0.91
C ALA A 18 -5.33 0.15 -0.16
N LEU A 19 -5.76 -1.06 0.16
CA LEU A 19 -6.47 -1.92 -0.78
C LEU A 19 -7.82 -1.30 -1.19
N PHE A 20 -8.58 -0.77 -0.24
CA PHE A 20 -9.82 -0.04 -0.52
C PHE A 20 -9.60 1.15 -1.46
N GLU A 21 -8.60 1.99 -1.18
CA GLU A 21 -8.30 3.18 -1.99
C GLU A 21 -7.85 2.81 -3.42
N ILE A 22 -7.12 1.69 -3.59
CA ILE A 22 -6.74 1.18 -4.91
C ILE A 22 -7.98 0.73 -5.68
N GLU A 23 -8.88 -0.01 -5.04
CA GLU A 23 -10.12 -0.49 -5.66
C GLU A 23 -11.02 0.68 -6.08
N ASP A 24 -11.15 1.70 -5.23
CA ASP A 24 -11.96 2.90 -5.51
C ASP A 24 -11.39 3.71 -6.68
N LEU A 25 -10.08 3.96 -6.68
CA LEU A 25 -9.43 4.68 -7.77
C LEU A 25 -9.48 3.89 -9.09
N ARG A 26 -9.34 2.56 -9.05
CA ARG A 26 -9.48 1.73 -10.25
C ARG A 26 -10.91 1.79 -10.80
N ALA A 27 -11.92 1.70 -9.93
CA ALA A 27 -13.32 1.82 -10.34
C ALA A 27 -13.63 3.19 -10.95
N ALA A 28 -13.08 4.26 -10.38
CA ALA A 28 -13.21 5.61 -10.93
C ALA A 28 -12.53 5.74 -12.30
N ALA A 29 -11.32 5.19 -12.46
CA ALA A 29 -10.58 5.20 -13.73
C ALA A 29 -11.27 4.37 -14.83
N GLU A 30 -11.93 3.27 -14.47
CA GLU A 30 -12.71 2.43 -15.40
C GLU A 30 -14.02 3.12 -15.83
N TYR A 31 -14.59 3.95 -14.97
CA TYR A 31 -15.79 4.73 -15.32
C TYR A 31 -15.48 5.91 -16.27
N ASP A 32 -14.29 6.51 -16.15
CA ASP A 32 -13.80 7.62 -16.99
C ASP A 32 -12.57 7.21 -17.83
N MET A 33 -12.77 6.19 -18.68
CA MET A 33 -11.68 5.56 -19.46
C MET A 33 -10.95 6.53 -20.41
N ASP A 34 -11.62 7.58 -20.88
CA ASP A 34 -11.06 8.57 -21.82
C ASP A 34 -9.97 9.44 -21.16
N SER A 35 -9.99 9.57 -19.82
CA SER A 35 -9.06 10.41 -19.05
C SER A 35 -7.96 9.59 -18.35
N MET A 36 -8.27 8.36 -17.94
CA MET A 36 -7.43 7.55 -17.04
C MET A 36 -7.11 6.13 -17.55
N GLY A 37 -7.40 5.79 -18.81
CA GLY A 37 -7.19 4.43 -19.35
C GLY A 37 -5.78 3.85 -19.09
N ALA A 38 -4.72 4.63 -19.26
CA ALA A 38 -3.35 4.20 -18.97
C ALA A 38 -3.06 3.98 -17.47
N ALA A 39 -3.87 4.53 -16.57
CA ALA A 39 -3.74 4.32 -15.13
C ALA A 39 -4.22 2.93 -14.69
N THR A 40 -5.15 2.33 -15.44
CA THR A 40 -5.75 1.03 -15.08
C THR A 40 -4.72 -0.10 -15.00
N GLU A 41 -3.71 -0.12 -15.89
CA GLU A 41 -2.68 -1.18 -15.88
C GLU A 41 -1.84 -1.16 -14.59
N PHE A 42 -1.32 0.01 -14.20
CA PHE A 42 -0.50 0.07 -12.98
C PHE A 42 -1.34 -0.14 -11.71
N LEU A 43 -2.62 0.27 -11.72
CA LEU A 43 -3.53 0.07 -10.59
C LEU A 43 -3.84 -1.42 -10.40
N GLN A 44 -3.98 -2.19 -11.48
CA GLN A 44 -4.12 -3.65 -11.40
C GLN A 44 -2.88 -4.33 -10.80
N ASP A 45 -1.68 -3.91 -11.24
CA ASP A 45 -0.43 -4.41 -10.68
C ASP A 45 -0.28 -4.07 -9.20
N LEU A 46 -0.65 -2.84 -8.83
CA LEU A 46 -0.63 -2.34 -7.47
C LEU A 46 -1.62 -3.12 -6.57
N GLU A 47 -2.86 -3.31 -7.05
CA GLU A 47 -3.90 -4.10 -6.35
C GLU A 47 -3.41 -5.53 -6.09
N ARG A 48 -2.86 -6.18 -7.12
CA ARG A 48 -2.32 -7.54 -7.02
C ARG A 48 -1.24 -7.64 -5.94
N ASP A 49 -0.30 -6.72 -5.93
CA ASP A 49 0.84 -6.77 -5.01
C ASP A 49 0.42 -6.49 -3.57
N VAL A 50 -0.53 -5.57 -3.35
CA VAL A 50 -1.09 -5.28 -2.02
C VAL A 50 -1.98 -6.44 -1.53
N ARG A 51 -2.77 -7.08 -2.41
CA ARG A 51 -3.54 -8.30 -2.05
C ARG A 51 -2.62 -9.44 -1.62
N LYS A 52 -1.50 -9.66 -2.33
CA LYS A 52 -0.51 -10.68 -1.94
C LYS A 52 0.08 -10.39 -0.56
N LEU A 53 0.41 -9.13 -0.28
CA LEU A 53 0.85 -8.71 1.05
C LEU A 53 -0.21 -9.04 2.10
N ARG A 54 -1.46 -8.62 1.90
CA ARG A 54 -2.55 -8.86 2.85
C ARG A 54 -2.81 -10.36 3.07
N ALA A 55 -2.75 -11.17 2.01
CA ALA A 55 -2.89 -12.61 2.08
C ALA A 55 -1.79 -13.25 2.96
N SER A 56 -0.53 -12.82 2.78
CA SER A 56 0.58 -13.29 3.63
C SER A 56 0.41 -12.91 5.11
N MET A 57 -0.24 -11.77 5.39
CA MET A 57 -0.58 -11.39 6.76
C MET A 57 -1.69 -12.28 7.34
N ALA A 58 -2.68 -12.65 6.52
CA ALA A 58 -3.80 -13.50 6.93
C ALA A 58 -3.37 -14.95 7.18
N ASP A 59 -2.46 -15.49 6.38
CA ASP A 59 -1.97 -16.86 6.51
C ASP A 59 -0.79 -17.03 7.48
N GLY A 60 -0.31 -15.91 8.07
CA GLY A 60 0.77 -15.89 9.05
C GLY A 60 2.19 -16.03 8.47
N SER A 61 2.33 -16.11 7.14
CA SER A 61 3.63 -16.19 6.46
C SER A 61 4.35 -14.84 6.36
N TYR A 62 3.64 -13.73 6.54
CA TYR A 62 4.21 -12.38 6.51
C TYR A 62 5.33 -12.22 7.55
N ARG A 63 6.43 -11.59 7.11
CA ARG A 63 7.53 -11.16 7.96
C ARG A 63 7.96 -9.75 7.53
N PHE A 64 8.29 -8.92 8.50
CA PHE A 64 9.00 -7.67 8.25
C PHE A 64 10.33 -7.95 7.54
N GLY A 65 10.73 -7.05 6.65
CA GLY A 65 11.88 -7.22 5.77
C GLY A 65 12.84 -6.04 5.86
N LYS A 66 13.87 -6.05 5.01
CA LYS A 66 14.81 -4.92 4.85
C LYS A 66 14.83 -4.38 3.42
N GLU A 67 14.08 -5.00 2.53
CA GLU A 67 13.94 -4.59 1.14
C GLU A 67 12.58 -3.92 0.96
N ASN A 68 12.46 -3.12 -0.09
CA ASN A 68 11.17 -2.54 -0.44
C ASN A 68 10.18 -3.63 -0.85
N LEU A 69 8.91 -3.43 -0.50
CA LEU A 69 7.82 -4.25 -1.00
C LEU A 69 7.73 -4.15 -2.54
N PRO A 70 7.27 -5.20 -3.25
CA PRO A 70 7.24 -5.22 -4.71
C PRO A 70 6.55 -3.99 -5.34
N PHE A 71 5.43 -3.55 -4.74
CA PHE A 71 4.68 -2.39 -5.24
C PHE A 71 5.44 -1.07 -5.14
N PHE A 72 6.52 -0.98 -4.37
CA PHE A 72 7.29 0.27 -4.21
C PHE A 72 7.83 0.78 -5.54
N ASN A 73 8.20 -0.14 -6.44
CA ASN A 73 8.66 0.18 -7.78
C ASN A 73 7.58 0.82 -8.65
N ILE A 74 6.30 0.59 -8.36
CA ILE A 74 5.18 1.21 -9.05
C ILE A 74 5.00 2.63 -8.51
N ILE A 75 4.84 2.78 -7.18
CA ILE A 75 4.47 4.05 -6.55
C ILE A 75 5.57 5.12 -6.64
N ARG A 76 6.85 4.73 -6.79
CA ARG A 76 7.96 5.69 -6.91
C ARG A 76 7.92 6.50 -8.21
N HIS A 77 7.18 6.06 -9.22
CA HIS A 77 7.02 6.76 -10.49
C HIS A 77 5.75 7.60 -10.57
N GLN A 78 4.87 7.52 -9.57
CA GLN A 78 3.58 8.22 -9.56
C GLN A 78 3.65 9.47 -8.68
N ASP A 79 3.00 10.53 -9.12
CA ASP A 79 2.75 11.73 -8.30
C ASP A 79 1.35 11.69 -7.66
N GLU A 80 1.12 12.53 -6.65
CA GLU A 80 -0.11 12.52 -5.85
C GLU A 80 -1.37 12.92 -6.65
N ARG A 81 -1.25 13.54 -7.83
CA ARG A 81 -2.40 13.80 -8.71
C ARG A 81 -2.90 12.53 -9.40
N ILE A 82 -1.99 11.58 -9.63
CA ILE A 82 -2.30 10.27 -10.23
C ILE A 82 -2.62 9.24 -9.15
N LEU A 83 -1.93 9.31 -8.01
CA LEU A 83 -2.07 8.38 -6.88
C LEU A 83 -2.30 9.16 -5.57
N PRO A 84 -3.53 9.62 -5.28
CA PRO A 84 -3.83 10.52 -4.16
C PRO A 84 -3.49 9.96 -2.78
N PHE A 85 -3.51 8.64 -2.61
CA PHE A 85 -3.19 7.92 -1.38
C PHE A 85 -1.75 7.37 -1.36
N ARG A 86 -0.85 7.89 -2.21
CA ARG A 86 0.56 7.46 -2.30
C ARG A 86 1.27 7.41 -0.94
N GLN A 87 0.96 8.36 -0.05
CA GLN A 87 1.55 8.41 1.30
C GLN A 87 1.19 7.19 2.15
N LEU A 88 0.02 6.58 1.94
CA LEU A 88 -0.39 5.37 2.64
C LEU A 88 0.54 4.20 2.28
N LEU A 89 0.81 4.02 0.98
CA LEU A 89 1.68 2.96 0.45
C LEU A 89 3.14 3.16 0.86
N LEU A 90 3.61 4.41 0.89
CA LEU A 90 4.92 4.73 1.43
C LEU A 90 5.03 4.35 2.90
N LYS A 91 4.00 4.67 3.70
CA LYS A 91 3.99 4.32 5.13
C LYS A 91 3.96 2.80 5.34
N ILE A 92 3.23 2.06 4.52
CA ILE A 92 3.24 0.59 4.55
C ILE A 92 4.67 0.07 4.30
N ASN A 93 5.32 0.56 3.25
CA ASN A 93 6.68 0.14 2.91
C ASN A 93 7.72 0.53 3.98
N GLU A 94 7.62 1.74 4.54
CA GLU A 94 8.45 2.18 5.65
C GLU A 94 8.29 1.27 6.87
N THR A 95 7.04 0.95 7.24
CA THR A 95 6.73 0.04 8.35
C THR A 95 7.23 -1.39 8.07
N HIS A 96 7.18 -1.83 6.81
CA HIS A 96 7.77 -3.12 6.42
C HIS A 96 9.28 -3.21 6.71
N ILE A 97 10.01 -2.13 6.44
CA ILE A 97 11.48 -2.05 6.55
C ILE A 97 11.93 -1.80 7.99
N GLU A 98 11.25 -0.87 8.66
CA GLU A 98 11.62 -0.37 9.98
C GLU A 98 10.93 -1.14 11.12
N GLY A 99 9.95 -1.97 10.80
CA GLY A 99 9.10 -2.63 11.80
C GLY A 99 8.03 -1.70 12.35
N LEU A 100 7.38 -2.14 13.44
CA LEU A 100 6.38 -1.37 14.16
C LEU A 100 7.03 -0.25 14.98
N ASP A 101 6.31 0.84 15.16
CA ASP A 101 6.70 1.98 16.00
C ASP A 101 6.28 1.72 17.45
N VAL A 102 6.85 0.67 18.03
CA VAL A 102 6.72 0.44 19.46
C VAL A 102 7.56 1.49 20.16
N ASP A 103 6.96 2.23 21.09
CA ASP A 103 7.72 3.18 21.90
C ASP A 103 8.81 2.36 22.63
N ASP A 104 10.08 2.71 22.43
CA ASP A 104 11.21 2.13 23.17
C ASP A 104 11.16 2.67 24.62
N ASP A 105 10.15 2.26 25.38
CA ASP A 105 10.14 2.45 26.84
C ASP A 105 11.05 1.36 27.45
N ALA A 106 12.36 1.64 27.42
CA ALA A 106 13.40 0.92 28.15
C ALA A 106 13.97 1.76 29.30
#